data_AF-A0A1S1NXS8-F1
#
_entry.id   AF-A0A1S1NXS8-F1
#
_cell.length_a   1.000
_cell.length_b   1.000
_cell.length_c   1.000
_cell.angle_alpha   90.00
_cell.angle_beta   90.00
_cell.angle_gamma   90.00
#
_symmetry.space_group_name_H-M   'P 1'
#
loop_
_entity.id
_entity.type
_entity.pdbx_description
1 polymer ?
#
loop_
_entity_poly.entity_id
_entity_poly.type
_entity_poly.pdbx_seq_one_letter_code
_entity_poly.pdbx_strand_id
1 'polypeptide(L)' 'MRNLITILGLMVLVGTEVFAAAIAAGWALAGLLDLGDQVGHVLMALFSLVAAWIMVQLWRRATEAEPIGSTRRR' A
#
# COMPACT_ATOMS: atom_id res chain seq x y z
N MET A 1 22.48 -0.69 6.87
CA MET A 1 21.57 0.48 6.82
C MET A 1 21.10 0.82 5.40
N ARG A 2 21.94 0.69 4.36
CA ARG A 2 21.56 1.06 2.98
C ARG A 2 20.33 0.32 2.42
N ASN A 3 20.24 -1.01 2.56
CA ASN A 3 19.05 -1.77 2.13
C ASN A 3 17.75 -1.36 2.85
N LEU A 4 17.85 -0.95 4.12
CA LEU A 4 16.67 -0.52 4.88
C LEU A 4 16.11 0.80 4.33
N ILE A 5 16.99 1.73 3.93
CA ILE A 5 16.58 3.00 3.31
C ILE A 5 15.94 2.75 1.94
N THR A 6 16.50 1.83 1.14
CA THR A 6 15.92 1.43 -0.16
C THR A 6 14.51 0.86 0.02
N ILE A 7 14.35 -0.10 0.93
CA ILE A 7 13.06 -0.73 1.20
C ILE A 7 12.05 0.31 1.71
N LEU A 8 12.44 1.17 2.65
CA LEU A 8 11.55 2.22 3.16
C LEU A 8 11.16 3.23 2.07
N GLY A 9 12.11 3.65 1.23
CA GLY A 9 11.84 4.54 0.09
C GLY A 9 10.84 3.92 -0.88
N LEU A 10 11.02 2.64 -1.22
CA LEU A 10 10.08 1.88 -2.04
C LEU A 10 8.69 1.83 -1.39
N MET A 11 8.62 1.53 -0.08
CA MET A 11 7.34 1.45 0.64
C MET A 11 6.60 2.80 0.66
N VAL A 12 7.31 3.90 0.86
CA VAL A 12 6.69 5.24 0.89
C VAL A 12 6.19 5.64 -0.49
N LEU A 13 7.03 5.45 -1.52
CA LEU A 13 6.68 5.78 -2.90
C LEU A 13 5.46 4.97 -3.37
N VAL A 14 5.55 3.64 -3.31
CA VAL A 14 4.48 2.76 -3.78
C VAL A 14 3.26 2.84 -2.86
N GLY A 15 3.47 2.94 -1.55
CA GLY A 15 2.39 3.04 -0.58
C GLY A 15 1.51 4.27 -0.84
N THR A 16 2.11 5.44 -1.05
CA THR A 16 1.34 6.67 -1.31
C THR A 16 0.45 6.51 -2.55
N GLU A 17 0.99 5.97 -3.64
CA GLU A 17 0.24 5.75 -4.88
C GLU A 17 -0.89 4.73 -4.69
N VAL A 18 -0.61 3.59 -4.04
CA VAL A 18 -1.59 2.52 -3.85
C VAL A 18 -2.74 2.97 -2.94
N PHE A 19 -2.44 3.70 -1.85
CA PHE A 19 -3.47 4.24 -0.97
C PHE A 19 -4.27 5.37 -1.62
N ALA A 20 -3.60 6.28 -2.35
CA ALA A 20 -4.29 7.33 -3.10
C ALA A 20 -5.25 6.73 -4.14
N ALA A 21 -4.81 5.73 -4.90
CA ALA A 21 -5.63 5.02 -5.87
C ALA A 21 -6.82 4.30 -5.21
N ALA A 22 -6.60 3.65 -4.06
CA ALA A 22 -7.66 2.95 -3.33
C ALA A 22 -8.75 3.90 -2.81
N ILE A 23 -8.36 5.03 -2.21
CA ILE A 23 -9.30 6.03 -1.71
C ILE A 23 -10.04 6.70 -2.86
N ALA A 24 -9.31 7.08 -3.94
CA ALA A 24 -9.91 7.67 -5.13
C ALA A 24 -10.92 6.72 -5.80
N ALA A 25 -10.61 5.42 -5.89
CA ALA A 25 -11.53 4.42 -6.41
C ALA A 25 -12.78 4.30 -5.53
N GLY A 26 -12.63 4.36 -4.20
CA GLY A 26 -13.74 4.31 -3.25
C GLY A 26 -14.66 5.52 -3.38
N TRP A 27 -14.09 6.71 -3.49
CA TRP A 27 -14.84 7.93 -3.79
C TRP A 27 -15.58 7.85 -5.13
N ALA A 28 -14.88 7.44 -6.19
CA ALA A 28 -15.44 7.40 -7.54
C ALA A 28 -16.60 6.41 -7.65
N LEU A 29 -16.44 5.19 -7.10
CA LEU A 29 -17.51 4.19 -7.12
C LEU A 29 -18.71 4.59 -6.25
N ALA A 30 -18.47 5.28 -5.13
CA ALA A 30 -19.54 5.82 -4.30
C ALA A 30 -20.38 6.87 -5.03
N GLY A 31 -19.72 7.79 -5.75
CA GLY A 31 -20.40 8.81 -6.55
C GLY A 31 -21.13 8.24 -7.76
N LEU A 32 -20.54 7.23 -8.44
CA LEU A 32 -21.14 6.64 -9.64
C LEU A 32 -22.43 5.85 -9.38
N LEU A 33 -22.56 5.24 -8.20
CA LEU A 33 -23.76 4.47 -7.83
C LEU A 33 -24.70 5.23 -6.87
N ASP A 34 -24.41 6.51 -6.59
CA ASP A 34 -25.19 7.41 -5.72
C ASP A 34 -25.48 6.81 -4.33
N LEU A 35 -24.52 6.09 -3.73
CA LEU A 35 -24.75 5.36 -2.46
C LEU A 35 -24.75 6.26 -1.21
N GLY A 36 -24.52 7.56 -1.37
CA GLY A 36 -24.37 8.52 -0.29
C GLY A 36 -23.06 8.40 0.51
N ASP A 37 -22.83 9.37 1.39
CA ASP A 37 -21.53 9.55 2.08
C ASP A 37 -21.15 8.37 3.00
N GLN A 38 -22.13 7.79 3.70
CA GLN A 38 -21.87 6.69 4.64
C GLN A 38 -21.30 5.46 3.93
N VAL A 39 -21.93 5.05 2.82
CA VAL A 39 -21.47 3.88 2.06
C VAL A 39 -20.17 4.22 1.32
N GLY A 40 -19.99 5.47 0.89
CA GLY A 40 -18.73 5.92 0.31
C GLY A 40 -17.54 5.78 1.25
N HIS A 41 -17.69 6.14 2.53
CA HIS A 41 -16.65 5.92 3.54
C HIS A 41 -16.36 4.45 3.80
N VAL A 42 -17.39 3.60 3.82
CA VAL A 42 -17.21 2.14 3.93
C VAL A 42 -16.43 1.59 2.75
N LEU A 43 -16.71 2.06 1.53
CA LEU A 43 -16.02 1.62 0.32
C LEU A 43 -14.56 2.08 0.30
N MET A 44 -14.29 3.33 0.69
CA MET A 44 -12.92 3.84 0.89
C MET A 44 -12.16 3.02 1.92
N ALA A 45 -12.80 2.67 3.05
CA ALA A 45 -12.18 1.82 4.08
C ALA A 45 -11.88 0.42 3.53
N LEU A 46 -12.82 -0.18 2.80
CA LEU A 46 -12.66 -1.50 2.19
C LEU A 46 -11.48 -1.53 1.21
N PHE A 47 -11.38 -0.55 0.30
CA PHE A 47 -10.25 -0.49 -0.62
C PHE A 47 -8.94 -0.14 0.08
N SER A 48 -8.97 0.66 1.14
CA SER A 48 -7.78 0.93 1.96
C SER A 48 -7.27 -0.33 2.65
N LEU A 49 -8.16 -1.25 3.06
CA LEU A 49 -7.75 -2.58 3.56
C LEU A 49 -7.09 -3.43 2.46
N VAL A 50 -7.60 -3.37 1.23
CA VAL A 50 -6.96 -4.03 0.07
C VAL A 50 -5.58 -3.42 -0.20
N ALA A 51 -5.46 -2.10 -0.15
CA ALA A 51 -4.17 -1.39 -0.27
C ALA A 51 -3.18 -1.84 0.81
N ALA A 52 -3.63 -1.91 2.07
CA ALA A 52 -2.81 -2.40 3.17
C ALA A 52 -2.34 -3.84 2.94
N TRP A 53 -3.21 -4.72 2.44
CA TRP A 53 -2.85 -6.10 2.10
C TRP A 53 -1.79 -6.16 0.99
N ILE A 54 -1.93 -5.34 -0.06
CA ILE A 54 -0.92 -5.20 -1.12
C ILE A 54 0.41 -4.74 -0.53
N MET A 55 0.40 -3.77 0.38
CA MET A 55 1.61 -3.27 1.04
C MET A 55 2.32 -4.32 1.88
N VAL A 56 1.57 -5.19 2.58
CA VAL A 56 2.15 -6.33 3.29
C VAL A 56 2.85 -7.29 2.33
N GLN A 57 2.23 -7.57 1.18
CA GLN A 57 2.83 -8.44 0.17
C GLN A 57 4.09 -7.80 -0.43
N LEU A 58 4.05 -6.51 -0.74
CA LEU A 58 5.22 -5.76 -1.22
C LEU A 58 6.36 -5.80 -0.20
N TRP A 59 6.07 -5.60 1.08
CA TRP A 59 7.06 -5.68 2.17
C TRP A 59 7.75 -7.04 2.22
N ARG A 60 6.98 -8.12 2.15
CA ARG A 60 7.53 -9.49 2.13
C ARG A 60 8.44 -9.70 0.93
N ARG A 61 8.03 -9.27 -0.27
CA ARG A 61 8.86 -9.40 -1.49
C ARG A 61 10.12 -8.55 -1.42
N ALA A 62 10.02 -7.32 -0.91
CA ALA A 62 11.16 -6.42 -0.78
C ALA A 62 12.21 -6.95 0.21
N THR A 63 11.76 -7.52 1.33
CA THR A 63 12.65 -8.12 2.35
C THR A 63 13.26 -9.46 1.92
N GLU A 64 12.56 -10.23 1.07
CA GLU A 64 13.12 -11.42 0.41
C GLU A 64 14.20 -11.06 -0.62
N ALA A 65 13.98 -10.01 -1.42
CA ALA A 65 14.93 -9.55 -2.43
C ALA A 65 16.17 -8.90 -1.81
N GLU A 66 15.99 -8.08 -0.77
CA GLU A 66 17.07 -7.43 -0.03
C GLU A 66 16.99 -7.72 1.48
N PRO A 67 17.63 -8.81 1.97
CA PRO A 67 17.58 -9.18 3.37
C PRO A 67 18.18 -8.09 4.27
N ILE A 68 17.37 -7.61 5.23
CA ILE A 68 17.78 -6.61 6.21
C ILE A 68 18.85 -7.24 7.11
N GLY A 69 20.12 -6.86 6.91
CA GLY A 69 21.21 -7.27 7.80
C GLY A 69 22.01 -8.50 7.36
N SER A 70 21.99 -8.90 6.09
CA SER A 70 22.95 -9.91 5.62
C SER A 70 24.39 -9.35 5.65
N THR A 71 25.10 -9.59 6.76
CA THR A 71 26.56 -9.56 6.80
C THR A 71 27.04 -10.66 5.85
N ARG A 72 27.34 -10.28 4.61
CA ARG A 72 27.98 -11.17 3.65
C ARG A 72 29.41 -11.43 4.13
N ARG A 73 29.61 -12.54 4.85
CA ARG A 73 30.92 -13.20 4.90
C ARG A 73 31.16 -13.87 3.55
N ARG A 74 31.77 -13.18 2.59
CA ARG A 74 32.64 -13.76 1.55
C ARG A 74 33.57 -12.67 1.05
#